data_AF-A0A4R2C022-F1
#
_entry.id   AF-A0A4R2C022-F1
#
_cell.length_a   1.000
_cell.length_b   1.000
_cell.length_c   1.000
_cell.angle_alpha   90.00
_cell.angle_beta   90.00
_cell.angle_gamma   90.00
#
_symmetry.space_group_name_H-M   'P 1'
#
loop_
_entity.id
_entity.type
_entity.pdbx_description
1 polymer ?
#
loop_
_entity_poly.entity_id
_entity_poly.type
_entity_poly.pdbx_seq_one_letter_code
_entity_poly.pdbx_strand_id
1 'polypeptide(L)'
;MQPNSATGANPIESDDSWWRRRRPELTKVRYLIEMKLFQAELFLSMESRPTNATACEKLLDRIRPANDSWRKDLSLAHQINHELNQIIPVIATDDYLYSTLEYELKRKADPEHKILITEIFDESDVRALLSRHGIGSAGRARDPVPTDLDRRRAVQLLKKLYEQRDEGWVYDRAVLKLKRHYLMFHALVVGIILVLIGRVIDSIRSIAGTAPEQLMLATLAGALGAILAATFKIRDTVARLNDLPAAIALAIAQTLIGAALGFVAWLLLRSGVIQVGGDASLEWETLSLAAFASGFSEPLILGMITRLAAPASSPQGTITPGDRT
;
A
#
# COMPACT_ATOMS: atom_id res chain seq x y z
N MET A 1 -21.12 64.21 14.82
CA MET A 1 -20.99 62.97 15.63
C MET A 1 -21.74 61.87 14.90
N GLN A 2 -21.01 61.00 14.19
CA GLN A 2 -21.54 59.80 13.54
C GLN A 2 -20.78 58.59 14.13
N PRO A 3 -21.46 57.48 14.46
CA PRO A 3 -20.83 56.36 15.14
C PRO A 3 -19.99 55.51 14.17
N ASN A 4 -18.85 55.08 14.70
CA ASN A 4 -17.84 54.23 14.09
C ASN A 4 -18.41 53.01 13.36
N SER A 5 -18.03 52.88 12.08
CA SER A 5 -18.03 51.62 11.34
C SER A 5 -17.04 50.65 11.98
N ALA A 6 -17.57 49.69 12.75
CA ALA A 6 -16.82 48.54 13.23
C ALA A 6 -16.46 47.64 12.04
N THR A 7 -15.23 47.81 11.55
CA THR A 7 -14.59 46.90 10.60
C THR A 7 -14.49 45.53 11.26
N GLY A 8 -15.41 44.63 10.90
CA GLY A 8 -15.36 43.23 11.30
C GLY A 8 -14.07 42.62 10.76
N ALA A 9 -13.06 42.51 11.62
CA ALA A 9 -11.89 41.71 11.35
C ALA A 9 -12.36 40.26 11.21
N ASN A 10 -12.43 39.77 9.96
CA ASN A 10 -12.54 38.35 9.71
C ASN A 10 -11.43 37.65 10.52
N PRO A 11 -11.75 36.74 11.44
CA PRO A 11 -10.74 36.02 12.17
C PRO A 11 -9.92 35.26 11.14
N ILE A 12 -8.69 35.71 10.93
CA ILE A 12 -7.73 35.07 10.06
C ILE A 12 -7.51 33.68 10.63
N GLU A 13 -8.04 32.72 9.89
CA GLU A 13 -7.93 31.27 9.92
C GLU A 13 -6.45 30.83 9.91
N SER A 14 -5.68 31.23 10.93
CA SER A 14 -4.22 31.13 10.98
C SER A 14 -3.68 29.89 11.69
N ASP A 15 -4.54 29.05 12.26
CA ASP A 15 -4.10 27.92 13.11
C ASP A 15 -4.00 26.56 12.38
N ASP A 16 -4.22 26.55 11.06
CA ASP A 16 -4.40 25.30 10.31
C ASP A 16 -3.19 24.89 9.44
N SER A 17 -2.11 25.67 9.48
CA SER A 17 -0.98 25.51 8.55
C SER A 17 -0.05 24.34 8.89
N TRP A 18 0.12 23.99 10.16
CA TRP A 18 1.07 22.95 10.59
C TRP A 18 0.49 21.54 10.47
N TRP A 19 -0.80 21.36 10.75
CA TRP A 19 -1.51 20.09 10.56
C TRP A 19 -1.65 19.72 9.08
N ARG A 20 -1.89 20.70 8.20
CA ARG A 20 -1.95 20.50 6.74
C ARG A 20 -0.64 19.97 6.16
N ARG A 21 0.52 20.37 6.71
CA ARG A 21 1.84 19.83 6.30
C ARG A 21 2.02 18.35 6.70
N ARG A 22 1.33 17.85 7.72
CA ARG A 22 1.48 16.47 8.21
C ARG A 22 0.65 15.42 7.46
N ARG A 23 -0.24 15.81 6.53
CA ARG A 23 -1.13 14.87 5.81
C ARG A 23 -1.27 15.21 4.32
N PRO A 24 -0.18 15.08 3.52
CA PRO A 24 -0.22 15.40 2.09
C PRO A 24 -1.27 14.58 1.32
N GLU A 25 -1.54 13.35 1.75
CA GLU A 25 -2.58 12.49 1.15
C GLU A 25 -3.99 13.07 1.31
N LEU A 26 -4.33 13.57 2.50
CA LEU A 26 -5.65 14.16 2.75
C LEU A 26 -5.89 15.38 1.87
N THR A 27 -4.88 16.23 1.72
CA THR A 27 -4.95 17.41 0.84
C THR A 27 -5.17 17.00 -0.61
N LYS A 28 -4.47 15.98 -1.10
CA LYS A 28 -4.65 15.44 -2.46
C LYS A 28 -6.07 14.91 -2.67
N VAL A 29 -6.55 14.04 -1.76
CA VAL A 29 -7.88 13.45 -1.85
C VAL A 29 -8.96 14.52 -1.76
N ARG A 30 -8.77 15.55 -0.92
CA ARG A 30 -9.70 16.67 -0.83
C ARG A 30 -9.82 17.42 -2.15
N TYR A 31 -8.70 17.74 -2.79
CA TYR A 31 -8.72 18.40 -4.09
C TYR A 31 -9.45 17.56 -5.15
N LEU A 32 -9.23 16.24 -5.14
CA LEU A 32 -9.96 15.32 -6.03
C LEU A 32 -11.47 15.32 -5.76
N ILE A 33 -11.89 15.33 -4.50
CA ILE A 33 -13.31 15.41 -4.11
C ILE A 33 -13.91 16.75 -4.57
N GLU A 34 -13.24 17.87 -4.30
CA GLU A 34 -13.71 19.20 -4.69
C GLU A 34 -13.85 19.31 -6.22
N MET A 35 -12.87 18.83 -6.98
CA MET A 35 -12.94 18.75 -8.45
C MET A 35 -14.13 17.91 -8.93
N LYS A 36 -14.35 16.74 -8.31
CA LYS A 36 -15.44 15.82 -8.67
C LYS A 36 -16.82 16.36 -8.32
N LEU A 37 -16.94 17.05 -7.19
CA LEU A 37 -18.17 17.74 -6.80
C LEU A 37 -18.49 18.86 -7.80
N PHE A 38 -17.50 19.69 -8.15
CA PHE A 38 -17.67 20.72 -9.16
C PHE A 38 -18.08 20.13 -10.52
N GLN A 39 -17.44 19.03 -10.93
CA GLN A 39 -17.80 18.32 -12.16
C GLN A 39 -19.22 17.75 -12.13
N ALA A 40 -19.63 17.18 -11.00
CA ALA A 40 -20.99 16.67 -10.80
C ALA A 40 -22.03 17.79 -10.89
N GLU A 41 -21.76 18.94 -10.27
CA GLU A 41 -22.60 20.13 -10.35
C GLU A 41 -22.72 20.64 -11.79
N LEU A 42 -21.61 20.67 -12.53
CA LEU A 42 -21.61 21.05 -13.94
C LEU A 42 -22.56 20.16 -14.75
N PHE A 43 -22.46 18.84 -14.59
CA PHE A 43 -23.33 17.89 -15.31
C PHE A 43 -24.80 18.04 -14.95
N LEU A 44 -25.13 18.30 -13.69
CA LEU A 44 -26.52 18.52 -13.25
C LEU A 44 -27.10 19.87 -13.73
N SER A 45 -26.22 20.84 -14.00
CA SER A 45 -26.61 22.14 -14.55
C SER A 45 -26.88 22.13 -16.05
N MET A 46 -26.47 21.08 -16.79
CA MET A 46 -26.69 20.98 -18.23
C MET A 46 -28.16 20.70 -18.56
N GLU A 47 -28.65 21.25 -19.68
CA GLU A 47 -30.05 21.20 -20.10
C GLU A 47 -30.54 19.77 -20.41
N SER A 48 -29.64 18.92 -20.92
CA SER A 48 -29.83 17.49 -21.16
C SER A 48 -29.65 16.67 -19.87
N ARG A 49 -30.54 16.87 -18.90
CA ARG A 49 -30.51 16.13 -17.62
C ARG A 49 -30.77 14.63 -17.82
N PRO A 50 -29.94 13.75 -17.26
CA PRO A 50 -30.21 12.32 -17.28
C PRO A 50 -31.43 12.00 -16.39
N THR A 51 -32.17 10.95 -16.74
CA THR A 51 -33.39 10.50 -16.04
C THR A 51 -33.17 10.23 -14.53
N ASN A 52 -31.92 9.99 -14.12
CA ASN A 52 -31.54 9.69 -12.74
C ASN A 52 -31.07 10.92 -11.94
N ALA A 53 -31.16 12.14 -12.50
CA ALA A 53 -30.63 13.37 -11.89
C ALA A 53 -31.13 13.59 -10.45
N THR A 54 -32.42 13.39 -10.17
CA THR A 54 -33.01 13.63 -8.85
C THR A 54 -32.46 12.69 -7.76
N ALA A 55 -32.12 11.44 -8.11
CA ALA A 55 -31.50 10.51 -7.16
C ALA A 55 -30.06 10.91 -6.85
N CYS A 56 -29.35 11.42 -7.86
CA CYS A 56 -27.98 11.89 -7.73
C CYS A 56 -27.90 13.23 -6.98
N GLU A 57 -28.84 14.15 -7.20
CA GLU A 57 -28.98 15.39 -6.42
C GLU A 57 -29.14 15.08 -4.93
N LYS A 58 -30.04 14.17 -4.57
CA LYS A 58 -30.21 13.74 -3.16
C LYS A 58 -28.93 13.16 -2.55
N LEU A 59 -28.12 12.47 -3.35
CA LEU A 59 -26.87 11.89 -2.88
C LEU A 59 -25.78 12.95 -2.74
N LEU A 60 -25.69 13.90 -3.67
CA LEU A 60 -24.82 15.06 -3.53
C LEU A 60 -25.22 15.94 -2.35
N ASP A 61 -26.51 16.15 -2.11
CA ASP A 61 -27.05 16.85 -0.95
C ASP A 61 -26.76 16.11 0.36
N ARG A 62 -26.47 14.81 0.32
CA ARG A 62 -25.95 14.07 1.48
C ARG A 62 -24.45 14.30 1.67
N ILE A 63 -23.69 14.43 0.58
CA ILE A 63 -22.24 14.62 0.60
C ILE A 63 -21.86 16.07 0.97
N ARG A 64 -22.67 17.06 0.55
CA ARG A 64 -22.34 18.51 0.58
C ARG A 64 -22.43 19.15 1.97
N PRO A 65 -23.53 19.02 2.75
CA PRO A 65 -23.71 19.73 4.02
C PRO A 65 -23.37 18.88 5.25
N ALA A 66 -23.39 17.54 5.14
CA ALA A 66 -23.43 16.68 6.31
C ALA A 66 -22.08 16.44 6.99
N ASN A 67 -20.93 16.82 6.41
CA ASN A 67 -19.65 16.36 6.96
C ASN A 67 -18.42 17.16 6.51
N ASP A 68 -18.16 18.36 7.05
CA ASP A 68 -16.77 18.87 7.06
C ASP A 68 -15.78 17.89 7.76
N SER A 69 -16.29 16.85 8.42
CA SER A 69 -15.50 15.74 8.94
C SER A 69 -14.65 15.04 7.87
N TRP A 70 -15.09 14.93 6.60
CA TRP A 70 -14.26 14.34 5.56
C TRP A 70 -13.05 15.21 5.20
N ARG A 71 -13.13 16.53 5.45
CA ARG A 71 -11.96 17.42 5.34
C ARG A 71 -10.93 17.16 6.43
N LYS A 72 -11.31 16.48 7.52
CA LYS A 72 -10.47 16.18 8.70
C LYS A 72 -10.07 14.69 8.79
N ASP A 73 -10.90 13.79 8.26
CA ASP A 73 -10.70 12.34 8.27
C ASP A 73 -10.42 11.78 6.87
N LEU A 74 -9.22 11.23 6.69
CA LEU A 74 -8.77 10.61 5.46
C LEU A 74 -9.62 9.41 5.04
N SER A 75 -10.10 8.62 5.99
CA SER A 75 -10.91 7.43 5.69
C SER A 75 -12.26 7.84 5.10
N LEU A 76 -12.92 8.84 5.70
CA LEU A 76 -14.15 9.43 5.18
C LEU A 76 -13.94 10.13 3.83
N ALA A 77 -12.83 10.86 3.67
CA ALA A 77 -12.49 11.47 2.38
C ALA A 77 -12.42 10.42 1.27
N HIS A 78 -11.70 9.31 1.49
CA HIS A 78 -11.64 8.25 0.51
C HIS A 78 -13.00 7.58 0.24
N GLN A 79 -13.83 7.40 1.27
CA GLN A 79 -15.18 6.87 1.10
C GLN A 79 -16.02 7.79 0.20
N ILE A 80 -16.01 9.09 0.44
CA ILE A 80 -16.73 10.07 -0.40
C ILE A 80 -16.17 10.09 -1.81
N ASN A 81 -14.84 10.04 -1.96
CA ASN A 81 -14.22 9.95 -3.28
C ASN A 81 -14.66 8.69 -4.05
N HIS A 82 -14.83 7.56 -3.36
CA HIS A 82 -15.37 6.33 -3.93
C HIS A 82 -16.85 6.52 -4.33
N GLU A 83 -17.69 7.05 -3.45
CA GLU A 83 -19.11 7.32 -3.77
C GLU A 83 -19.23 8.24 -5.00
N LEU A 84 -18.39 9.27 -5.11
CA LEU A 84 -18.35 10.16 -6.28
C LEU A 84 -17.89 9.45 -7.57
N ASN A 85 -16.91 8.54 -7.49
CA ASN A 85 -16.51 7.71 -8.64
C ASN A 85 -17.68 6.88 -9.20
N GLN A 86 -18.59 6.45 -8.32
CA GLN A 86 -19.76 5.66 -8.69
C GLN A 86 -20.88 6.51 -9.27
N ILE A 87 -21.00 7.77 -8.83
CA ILE A 87 -22.08 8.69 -9.24
C ILE A 87 -21.76 9.40 -10.55
N ILE A 88 -20.52 9.85 -10.74
CA ILE A 88 -20.12 10.65 -11.90
C ILE A 88 -20.53 9.99 -13.23
N PRO A 89 -20.26 8.70 -13.47
CA PRO A 89 -20.70 8.04 -14.71
C PRO A 89 -22.22 8.07 -14.89
N VAL A 90 -23.00 8.04 -13.80
CA VAL A 90 -24.47 8.01 -13.89
C VAL A 90 -25.01 9.36 -14.38
N ILE A 91 -24.41 10.46 -13.92
CA ILE A 91 -24.85 11.84 -14.24
C ILE A 91 -24.13 12.47 -15.43
N ALA A 92 -23.01 11.90 -15.86
CA ALA A 92 -22.21 12.45 -16.94
C ALA A 92 -22.97 12.50 -18.28
N THR A 93 -22.56 13.45 -19.11
CA THR A 93 -22.94 13.51 -20.52
C THR A 93 -22.37 12.34 -21.30
N ASP A 94 -23.00 12.03 -22.42
CA ASP A 94 -22.54 10.95 -23.29
C ASP A 94 -21.12 11.22 -23.81
N ASP A 95 -20.84 12.45 -24.26
CA ASP A 95 -19.49 12.85 -24.70
C ASP A 95 -18.43 12.57 -23.64
N TYR A 96 -18.72 12.87 -22.37
CA TYR A 96 -17.80 12.60 -21.27
C TYR A 96 -17.63 11.10 -21.03
N LEU A 97 -18.74 10.34 -21.03
CA LEU A 97 -18.71 8.89 -20.81
C LEU A 97 -17.86 8.18 -21.86
N TYR A 98 -18.12 8.44 -23.13
CA TYR A 98 -17.43 7.77 -24.21
C TYR A 98 -15.98 8.27 -24.37
N SER A 99 -15.70 9.55 -24.12
CA SER A 99 -14.31 10.06 -24.07
C SER A 99 -13.51 9.43 -22.92
N THR A 100 -14.13 9.29 -21.74
CA THR A 100 -13.49 8.62 -20.59
C THR A 100 -13.24 7.14 -20.90
N LEU A 101 -14.20 6.47 -21.53
CA LEU A 101 -14.06 5.07 -21.93
C LEU A 101 -12.96 4.89 -22.99
N GLU A 102 -12.87 5.79 -23.97
CA GLU A 102 -11.80 5.78 -24.98
C GLU A 102 -10.43 6.02 -24.33
N TYR A 103 -10.34 6.96 -23.39
CA TYR A 103 -9.12 7.23 -22.63
C TYR A 103 -8.67 5.99 -21.84
N GLU A 104 -9.58 5.35 -21.11
CA GLU A 104 -9.28 4.15 -20.32
C GLU A 104 -8.88 2.96 -21.20
N LEU A 105 -9.45 2.85 -22.41
CA LEU A 105 -9.07 1.82 -23.38
C LEU A 105 -7.68 2.05 -23.97
N LYS A 106 -7.33 3.31 -24.31
CA LYS A 106 -6.01 3.66 -24.86
C LYS A 106 -4.88 3.52 -23.83
N ARG A 107 -5.22 3.42 -22.54
CA ARG A 107 -4.26 3.32 -21.44
C ARG A 107 -3.59 1.95 -21.45
N LYS A 108 -2.33 1.89 -21.90
CA LYS A 108 -1.54 0.64 -22.02
C LYS A 108 -0.90 0.16 -20.72
N ALA A 109 -0.62 1.08 -19.80
CA ALA A 109 -0.03 0.77 -18.51
C ALA A 109 -0.43 1.84 -17.49
N ASP A 110 -0.62 1.42 -16.25
CA ASP A 110 -0.71 2.34 -15.12
C ASP A 110 0.59 2.26 -14.32
N PRO A 111 1.34 3.38 -14.14
CA PRO A 111 2.51 3.39 -13.25
C PRO A 111 2.16 2.93 -11.81
N GLU A 112 0.90 3.09 -11.39
CA GLU A 112 0.42 2.65 -10.08
C GLU A 112 -0.18 1.23 -10.10
N HIS A 113 0.03 0.44 -11.16
CA HIS A 113 -0.48 -0.93 -11.31
C HIS A 113 -2.00 -1.07 -11.12
N LYS A 114 -2.78 -0.03 -11.43
CA LYS A 114 -4.24 -0.13 -11.34
C LYS A 114 -4.77 -1.01 -12.46
N ILE A 115 -5.84 -1.71 -12.11
CA ILE A 115 -6.60 -2.58 -13.02
C ILE A 115 -6.98 -1.82 -14.29
N LEU A 116 -6.58 -2.37 -15.43
CA LEU A 116 -6.93 -1.84 -16.76
C LEU A 116 -8.34 -2.27 -17.15
N ILE A 117 -9.00 -1.49 -18.01
CA ILE A 117 -10.36 -1.84 -18.47
C ILE A 117 -10.37 -3.17 -19.23
N THR A 118 -9.28 -3.48 -19.94
CA THR A 118 -9.07 -4.72 -20.71
C THR A 118 -8.82 -5.95 -19.84
N GLU A 119 -8.53 -5.78 -18.55
CA GLU A 119 -8.41 -6.89 -17.59
C GLU A 119 -9.78 -7.35 -17.08
N ILE A 120 -10.77 -6.46 -17.07
CA ILE A 120 -12.13 -6.75 -16.57
C ILE A 120 -13.08 -7.10 -17.73
N PHE A 121 -12.87 -6.49 -18.90
CA PHE A 121 -13.78 -6.57 -20.04
C PHE A 121 -13.06 -6.91 -21.32
N ASP A 122 -13.76 -7.56 -22.25
CA ASP A 122 -13.26 -7.80 -23.59
C ASP A 122 -13.06 -6.45 -24.32
N GLU A 123 -11.84 -6.24 -24.82
CA GLU A 123 -11.49 -5.05 -25.58
C GLU A 123 -12.38 -4.86 -26.81
N SER A 124 -12.79 -5.95 -27.47
CA SER A 124 -13.65 -5.90 -28.64
C SER A 124 -15.05 -5.35 -28.32
N ASP A 125 -15.62 -5.70 -27.16
CA ASP A 125 -16.91 -5.18 -26.69
C ASP A 125 -16.85 -3.66 -26.45
N VAL A 126 -15.76 -3.20 -25.80
CA VAL A 126 -15.55 -1.77 -25.51
C VAL A 126 -15.36 -0.99 -26.82
N ARG A 127 -14.56 -1.51 -27.75
CA ARG A 127 -14.37 -0.90 -29.08
C ARG A 127 -15.65 -0.89 -29.90
N ALA A 128 -16.45 -1.95 -29.85
CA ALA A 128 -17.73 -2.01 -30.53
C ALA A 128 -18.67 -0.91 -30.00
N LEU A 129 -18.72 -0.72 -28.68
CA LEU A 129 -19.50 0.35 -28.04
C LEU A 129 -19.01 1.75 -28.46
N LEU A 130 -17.69 1.98 -28.48
CA LEU A 130 -17.11 3.26 -28.94
C LEU A 130 -17.39 3.54 -30.42
N SER A 131 -17.30 2.51 -31.27
CA SER A 131 -17.54 2.63 -32.72
C SER A 131 -18.99 2.99 -33.03
N ARG A 132 -19.97 2.49 -32.24
CA ARG A 132 -21.38 2.87 -32.38
C ARG A 132 -21.64 4.33 -32.04
N HIS A 133 -20.82 4.93 -31.20
CA HIS A 133 -20.87 6.36 -30.87
C HIS A 133 -20.05 7.24 -31.85
N GLY A 134 -19.40 6.63 -32.86
CA GLY A 134 -18.60 7.36 -33.84
C GLY A 134 -17.15 7.64 -33.42
N ILE A 135 -16.74 7.22 -32.22
CA ILE A 135 -15.35 7.37 -31.75
C ILE A 135 -14.45 6.34 -32.43
N GLY A 136 -13.35 6.79 -33.04
CA GLY A 136 -12.35 5.94 -33.72
C GLY A 136 -12.60 5.65 -35.20
N SER A 137 -13.70 6.15 -35.78
CA SER A 137 -13.99 6.00 -37.22
C SER A 137 -13.42 7.17 -38.02
N ALA A 138 -12.36 6.94 -38.79
CA ALA A 138 -11.57 7.97 -39.48
C ALA A 138 -12.27 8.75 -40.62
N GLY A 139 -13.60 8.80 -40.68
CA GLY A 139 -14.26 9.68 -41.66
C GLY A 139 -15.71 9.40 -42.01
N ARG A 140 -16.67 9.49 -41.07
CA ARG A 140 -18.09 9.62 -41.45
C ARG A 140 -18.86 10.65 -40.63
N ALA A 141 -19.40 11.60 -41.39
CA ALA A 141 -20.48 12.52 -41.03
C ALA A 141 -21.80 11.76 -40.89
N ARG A 142 -22.12 11.32 -39.67
CA ARG A 142 -23.49 11.16 -39.18
C ARG A 142 -23.40 10.88 -37.69
N ASP A 143 -23.88 11.79 -36.86
CA ASP A 143 -23.94 11.61 -35.42
C ASP A 143 -24.90 10.44 -35.13
N PRO A 144 -24.40 9.25 -34.77
CA PRO A 144 -25.26 8.19 -34.29
C PRO A 144 -25.71 8.65 -32.91
N VAL A 145 -26.98 9.03 -32.78
CA VAL A 145 -27.55 9.35 -31.47
C VAL A 145 -27.41 8.09 -30.60
N PRO A 146 -26.60 8.12 -29.52
CA PRO A 146 -26.36 6.94 -28.70
C PRO A 146 -27.70 6.42 -28.16
N THR A 147 -27.90 5.11 -28.22
CA THR A 147 -29.10 4.52 -27.65
C THR A 147 -29.02 4.54 -26.13
N ASP A 148 -30.16 4.64 -25.43
CA ASP A 148 -30.21 4.51 -23.96
C ASP A 148 -29.60 3.20 -23.45
N LEU A 149 -29.57 2.17 -24.30
CA LEU A 149 -28.92 0.90 -24.00
C LEU A 149 -27.40 1.03 -24.03
N ASP A 150 -26.84 1.65 -25.06
CA ASP A 150 -25.40 1.92 -25.16
C ASP A 150 -24.92 2.79 -24.01
N ARG A 151 -25.68 3.84 -23.67
CA ARG A 151 -25.40 4.70 -22.52
C ARG A 151 -25.37 3.89 -21.22
N ARG A 152 -26.41 3.10 -20.94
CA ARG A 152 -26.47 2.25 -19.74
C ARG A 152 -25.29 1.29 -19.66
N ARG A 153 -24.88 0.73 -20.81
CA ARG A 153 -23.71 -0.16 -20.87
C ARG A 153 -22.43 0.59 -20.56
N ALA A 154 -22.19 1.77 -21.15
CA ALA A 154 -21.02 2.60 -20.85
C ALA A 154 -20.91 2.95 -19.37
N VAL A 155 -22.03 3.35 -18.75
CA VAL A 155 -22.12 3.63 -17.31
C VAL A 155 -21.75 2.39 -16.49
N GLN A 156 -22.29 1.21 -16.82
CA GLN A 156 -21.98 -0.03 -16.12
C GLN A 156 -20.50 -0.41 -16.21
N LEU A 157 -19.89 -0.27 -17.39
CA LEU A 157 -18.48 -0.57 -17.61
C LEU A 157 -17.58 0.32 -16.74
N LEU A 158 -17.79 1.64 -16.79
CA LEU A 158 -17.01 2.60 -15.99
C LEU A 158 -17.25 2.43 -14.49
N LYS A 159 -18.50 2.22 -14.08
CA LYS A 159 -18.86 1.99 -12.68
C LYS A 159 -18.11 0.79 -12.11
N LYS A 160 -18.18 -0.36 -12.79
CA LYS A 160 -17.52 -1.59 -12.36
C LYS A 160 -15.99 -1.49 -12.43
N LEU A 161 -15.43 -0.77 -13.42
CA LEU A 161 -14.00 -0.46 -13.45
C LEU A 161 -13.55 0.32 -12.20
N TYR A 162 -14.28 1.38 -11.84
CA TYR A 162 -13.94 2.19 -10.67
C TYR A 162 -14.18 1.46 -9.35
N GLU A 163 -15.23 0.63 -9.28
CA GLU A 163 -15.49 -0.24 -8.13
C GLU A 163 -14.31 -1.19 -7.87
N GLN A 164 -13.85 -1.91 -8.90
CA GLN A 164 -12.71 -2.82 -8.78
C GLN A 164 -11.41 -2.10 -8.40
N ARG A 165 -11.16 -0.92 -8.98
CA ARG A 165 -10.01 -0.10 -8.57
C ARG A 165 -10.11 0.29 -7.10
N ASP A 166 -11.25 0.83 -6.68
CA ASP A 166 -11.44 1.32 -5.33
C ASP A 166 -11.37 0.19 -4.28
N GLU A 167 -11.85 -1.02 -4.60
CA GLU A 167 -11.63 -2.22 -3.79
C GLU A 167 -10.14 -2.52 -3.58
N GLY A 168 -9.35 -2.47 -4.66
CA GLY A 168 -7.89 -2.58 -4.61
C GLY A 168 -7.25 -1.52 -3.69
N TRP A 169 -7.67 -0.26 -3.82
CA TRP A 169 -7.19 0.83 -2.95
C TRP A 169 -7.58 0.65 -1.48
N VAL A 170 -8.75 0.10 -1.19
CA VAL A 170 -9.16 -0.22 0.19
C VAL A 170 -8.26 -1.32 0.76
N TYR A 171 -8.03 -2.36 -0.03
CA TYR A 171 -7.17 -3.47 0.33
C TYR A 171 -5.73 -3.02 0.60
N ASP A 172 -5.12 -2.28 -0.31
CA ASP A 172 -3.74 -1.80 -0.17
C ASP A 172 -3.55 -0.91 1.06
N ARG A 173 -4.52 -0.03 1.34
CA ARG A 173 -4.50 0.80 2.54
C ARG A 173 -4.64 -0.04 3.82
N ALA A 174 -5.45 -1.08 3.80
CA ALA A 174 -5.55 -2.01 4.94
C ALA A 174 -4.21 -2.73 5.16
N VAL A 175 -3.56 -3.21 4.10
CA VAL A 175 -2.21 -3.81 4.15
C VAL A 175 -1.20 -2.81 4.74
N LEU A 176 -1.16 -1.58 4.24
CA LEU A 176 -0.21 -0.56 4.72
C LEU A 176 -0.43 -0.19 6.20
N LYS A 177 -1.69 0.00 6.63
CA LYS A 177 -2.03 0.27 8.04
C LYS A 177 -1.53 -0.84 8.95
N LEU A 178 -1.72 -2.08 8.52
CA LEU A 178 -1.36 -3.27 9.27
C LEU A 178 0.16 -3.47 9.32
N LYS A 179 0.85 -3.32 8.18
CA LYS A 179 2.32 -3.27 8.10
C LYS A 179 2.90 -2.23 9.06
N ARG A 180 2.34 -1.01 9.06
CA ARG A 180 2.79 0.07 9.95
C ARG A 180 2.65 -0.31 11.42
N HIS A 181 1.49 -0.86 11.82
CA HIS A 181 1.29 -1.27 13.21
C HIS A 181 2.30 -2.34 13.63
N TYR A 182 2.56 -3.30 12.76
CA TYR A 182 3.53 -4.35 13.00
C TYR A 182 4.98 -3.86 13.06
N LEU A 183 5.37 -2.97 12.15
CA LEU A 183 6.71 -2.35 12.15
C LEU A 183 6.92 -1.51 13.42
N MET A 184 5.89 -0.81 13.91
CA MET A 184 5.95 -0.09 15.18
C MET A 184 6.11 -1.05 16.37
N PHE A 185 5.42 -2.19 16.36
CA PHE A 185 5.62 -3.23 17.36
C PHE A 185 7.05 -3.80 17.33
N HIS A 186 7.61 -4.06 16.13
CA HIS A 186 9.00 -4.49 15.98
C HIS A 186 9.99 -3.44 16.49
N ALA A 187 9.77 -2.17 16.16
CA ALA A 187 10.60 -1.07 16.65
C ALA A 187 10.62 -1.03 18.19
N LEU A 188 9.47 -1.27 18.83
CA LEU A 188 9.38 -1.35 20.29
C LEU A 188 10.20 -2.53 20.85
N VAL A 189 10.04 -3.73 20.27
CA VAL A 189 10.79 -4.93 20.69
C VAL A 189 12.29 -4.74 20.51
N VAL A 190 12.71 -4.21 19.36
CA VAL A 190 14.12 -3.86 19.09
C VAL A 190 14.63 -2.86 20.13
N GLY A 191 13.86 -1.83 20.45
CA GLY A 191 14.22 -0.86 21.49
C GLY A 191 14.45 -1.51 22.85
N ILE A 192 13.58 -2.44 23.27
CA ILE A 192 13.74 -3.18 24.53
C ILE A 192 15.03 -4.02 24.50
N ILE A 193 15.28 -4.76 23.42
CA ILE A 193 16.48 -5.59 23.28
C ILE A 193 17.76 -4.74 23.30
N LEU A 194 17.76 -3.58 22.65
CA LEU A 194 18.91 -2.66 22.66
C LEU A 194 19.20 -2.14 24.07
N VAL A 195 18.17 -1.80 24.86
CA VAL A 195 18.35 -1.41 26.26
C VAL A 195 18.94 -2.57 27.08
N LEU A 196 18.45 -3.79 26.88
CA LEU A 196 19.00 -4.98 27.56
C LEU A 196 20.46 -5.23 27.18
N ILE A 197 20.81 -5.16 25.89
CA ILE A 197 22.20 -5.28 25.42
C ILE A 197 23.08 -4.22 26.08
N GLY A 198 22.63 -2.96 26.11
CA GLY A 198 23.36 -1.88 26.78
C GLY A 198 23.61 -2.15 28.26
N ARG A 199 22.60 -2.68 28.98
CA ARG A 199 22.73 -3.09 30.38
C ARG A 199 23.76 -4.22 30.57
N VAL A 200 23.79 -5.20 29.66
CA VAL A 200 24.74 -6.30 29.73
C VAL A 200 26.17 -5.82 29.46
N ILE A 201 26.36 -4.95 28.48
CA ILE A 201 27.67 -4.36 28.17
C ILE A 201 28.21 -3.56 29.36
N ASP A 202 27.35 -2.77 30.02
CA ASP A 202 27.72 -2.02 31.23
C ASP A 202 28.18 -2.94 32.37
N SER A 203 27.46 -4.05 32.57
CA SER A 203 27.82 -5.08 33.56
C SER A 203 29.20 -5.70 33.29
N ILE A 204 29.45 -6.10 32.04
CA ILE A 204 30.73 -6.71 31.59
C ILE A 204 31.92 -5.77 31.80
N ARG A 205 31.72 -4.45 31.68
CA ARG A 205 32.78 -3.45 31.90
C ARG A 205 33.11 -3.24 33.37
N SER A 206 32.13 -3.43 34.26
CA SER A 206 32.27 -3.13 35.68
C SER A 206 32.97 -4.22 36.49
N ILE A 207 32.89 -5.48 36.05
CA ILE A 207 33.43 -6.67 36.71
C ILE A 207 33.96 -7.56 35.58
N ALA A 208 35.20 -8.06 35.66
CA ALA A 208 35.79 -8.92 34.62
C ALA A 208 34.77 -9.95 34.11
N GLY A 209 34.22 -9.69 32.92
CA GLY A 209 32.91 -10.19 32.49
C GLY A 209 32.71 -11.67 32.76
N THR A 210 31.63 -12.00 33.46
CA THR A 210 31.31 -13.37 33.81
C THR A 210 30.75 -14.10 32.57
N ALA A 211 31.00 -15.41 32.47
CA ALA A 211 30.48 -16.26 31.39
C ALA A 211 28.95 -16.08 31.10
N PRO A 212 28.05 -15.95 32.11
CA PRO A 212 26.62 -15.75 31.84
C PRO A 212 26.30 -14.42 31.17
N GLU A 213 27.06 -13.35 31.44
CA GLU A 213 26.83 -12.05 30.80
C GLU A 213 27.20 -12.09 29.32
N GLN A 214 28.33 -12.72 28.99
CA GLN A 214 28.74 -12.94 27.60
C GLN A 214 27.71 -13.80 26.84
N LEU A 215 27.18 -14.83 27.51
CA LEU A 215 26.12 -15.68 26.96
C LEU A 215 24.84 -14.88 26.66
N MET A 216 24.41 -14.05 27.62
CA MET A 216 23.23 -13.21 27.48
C MET A 216 23.43 -12.16 26.37
N LEU A 217 24.63 -11.59 26.27
CA LEU A 217 24.98 -10.66 25.20
C LEU A 217 24.89 -11.34 23.82
N ALA A 218 25.49 -12.52 23.65
CA ALA A 218 25.48 -13.24 22.38
C ALA A 218 24.06 -13.66 21.96
N THR A 219 23.26 -14.19 22.89
CA THR A 219 21.87 -14.57 22.62
C THR A 219 21.01 -13.37 22.22
N LEU A 220 21.12 -12.25 22.94
CA LEU A 220 20.41 -11.01 22.61
C LEU A 220 20.85 -10.42 21.26
N ALA A 221 22.16 -10.44 20.98
CA ALA A 221 22.70 -9.97 19.71
C ALA A 221 22.20 -10.82 18.52
N GLY A 222 22.19 -12.15 18.67
CA GLY A 222 21.62 -13.05 17.68
C GLY A 222 20.12 -12.85 17.48
N ALA A 223 19.37 -12.70 18.56
CA ALA A 223 17.93 -12.37 18.49
C ALA A 223 17.68 -11.05 17.75
N LEU A 224 18.48 -10.01 18.03
CA LEU A 224 18.40 -8.71 17.36
C LEU A 224 18.68 -8.83 15.86
N GLY A 225 19.71 -9.57 15.47
CA GLY A 225 20.03 -9.83 14.06
C GLY A 225 18.86 -10.49 13.33
N ALA A 226 18.25 -11.50 13.94
CA ALA A 226 17.09 -12.17 13.35
C ALA A 226 15.85 -11.28 13.25
N ILE A 227 15.56 -10.46 14.27
CA ILE A 227 14.42 -9.51 14.24
C ILE A 227 14.58 -8.50 13.10
N LEU A 228 15.79 -7.97 12.89
CA LEU A 228 16.04 -7.03 11.79
C LEU A 228 15.87 -7.71 10.42
N ALA A 229 16.36 -8.93 10.28
CA ALA A 229 16.20 -9.70 9.05
C ALA A 229 14.71 -10.02 8.78
N ALA A 230 13.93 -10.39 9.81
CA ALA A 230 12.49 -10.58 9.73
C ALA A 230 11.76 -9.28 9.34
N THR A 231 12.19 -8.14 9.91
CA THR A 231 11.64 -6.81 9.60
C THR A 231 11.80 -6.47 8.11
N PHE A 232 12.98 -6.69 7.54
CA PHE A 232 13.20 -6.51 6.10
C PHE A 232 12.33 -7.45 5.26
N LYS A 233 12.25 -8.72 5.65
CA LYS A 233 11.39 -9.69 4.97
C LYS A 233 9.93 -9.27 4.96
N ILE A 234 9.41 -8.74 6.06
CA ILE A 234 8.01 -8.33 6.16
C ILE A 234 7.72 -7.05 5.37
N ARG A 235 8.68 -6.12 5.36
CA ARG A 235 8.61 -4.92 4.51
C ARG A 235 8.45 -5.31 3.04
N ASP A 236 9.29 -6.25 2.59
CA ASP A 236 9.48 -6.55 1.17
C ASP A 236 8.55 -7.66 0.64
N THR A 237 8.20 -8.64 1.47
CA THR A 237 7.49 -9.87 1.01
C THR A 237 5.99 -9.82 1.21
N VAL A 238 5.49 -9.09 2.22
CA VAL A 238 4.06 -9.10 2.54
C VAL A 238 3.31 -8.23 1.52
N ALA A 239 2.93 -8.81 0.38
CA ALA A 239 2.07 -8.13 -0.59
C ALA A 239 0.59 -8.27 -0.23
N ARG A 240 0.21 -9.32 0.50
CA ARG A 240 -1.19 -9.68 0.77
C ARG A 240 -1.50 -9.76 2.26
N LEU A 241 -2.75 -9.44 2.63
CA LEU A 241 -3.25 -9.54 4.01
C LEU A 241 -3.20 -10.97 4.54
N ASN A 242 -3.52 -11.95 3.69
CA ASN A 242 -3.60 -13.36 4.09
C ASN A 242 -2.23 -13.96 4.49
N ASP A 243 -1.13 -13.39 3.99
CA ASP A 243 0.22 -13.87 4.29
C ASP A 243 0.71 -13.37 5.65
N LEU A 244 0.04 -12.36 6.23
CA LEU A 244 0.54 -11.69 7.41
C LEU A 244 0.52 -12.56 8.67
N PRO A 245 -0.54 -13.31 9.02
CA PRO A 245 -0.53 -14.14 10.21
C PRO A 245 0.62 -15.16 10.20
N ALA A 246 0.88 -15.76 9.03
CA ALA A 246 2.01 -16.67 8.83
C ALA A 246 3.34 -15.94 8.97
N ALA A 247 3.47 -14.73 8.40
CA ALA A 247 4.67 -13.91 8.54
C ALA A 247 4.96 -13.52 10.01
N ILE A 248 3.91 -13.22 10.79
CA ILE A 248 4.03 -12.91 12.22
C ILE A 248 4.55 -14.11 13.00
N ALA A 249 3.91 -15.28 12.82
CA ALA A 249 4.32 -16.51 13.48
C ALA A 249 5.78 -16.86 13.13
N LEU A 250 6.14 -16.71 11.85
CA LEU A 250 7.50 -16.94 11.38
C LEU A 250 8.50 -15.96 12.01
N ALA A 251 8.18 -14.67 12.12
CA ALA A 251 9.08 -13.68 12.74
C ALA A 251 9.33 -13.96 14.23
N ILE A 252 8.31 -14.42 14.96
CA ILE A 252 8.46 -14.84 16.36
C ILE A 252 9.41 -16.04 16.44
N ALA A 253 9.18 -17.07 15.61
CA ALA A 253 10.06 -18.24 15.55
C ALA A 253 11.49 -17.85 15.17
N GLN A 254 11.65 -16.95 14.19
CA GLN A 254 12.94 -16.46 13.71
C GLN A 254 13.74 -15.76 14.81
N THR A 255 13.07 -15.04 15.71
CA THR A 255 13.71 -14.41 16.88
C THR A 255 14.34 -15.45 17.81
N LEU A 256 13.61 -16.54 18.10
CA LEU A 256 14.12 -17.64 18.92
C LEU A 256 15.26 -18.39 18.23
N ILE A 257 15.14 -18.60 16.91
CA ILE A 257 16.20 -19.20 16.09
C ILE A 257 17.45 -18.32 16.11
N GLY A 258 17.31 -17.01 15.95
CA GLY A 258 18.41 -16.06 16.04
C GLY A 258 19.11 -16.08 17.40
N ALA A 259 18.34 -16.15 18.49
CA ALA A 259 18.90 -16.29 19.83
C ALA A 259 19.70 -17.60 19.98
N ALA A 260 19.17 -18.71 19.47
CA ALA A 260 19.85 -20.00 19.46
C ALA A 260 21.13 -19.98 18.60
N LEU A 261 21.11 -19.33 17.44
CA LEU A 261 22.31 -19.15 16.61
C LEU A 261 23.36 -18.26 17.29
N GLY A 262 22.94 -17.21 17.99
CA GLY A 262 23.83 -16.40 18.83
C GLY A 262 24.48 -17.22 19.94
N PHE A 263 23.72 -18.11 20.59
CA PHE A 263 24.23 -19.07 21.57
C PHE A 263 25.26 -20.04 20.94
N VAL A 264 24.97 -20.59 19.76
CA VAL A 264 25.90 -21.49 19.05
C VAL A 264 27.18 -20.74 18.65
N ALA A 265 27.07 -19.50 18.16
CA ALA A 265 28.23 -18.67 17.85
C ALA A 265 29.11 -18.43 19.09
N TRP A 266 28.48 -18.18 20.25
CA TRP A 266 29.19 -18.08 21.52
C TRP A 266 29.94 -19.36 21.89
N LEU A 267 29.31 -20.53 21.77
CA LEU A 267 29.96 -21.82 22.04
C LEU A 267 31.16 -22.06 21.12
N LEU A 268 31.00 -21.82 19.81
CA LEU A 268 32.06 -22.03 18.82
C LEU A 268 33.28 -21.15 19.09
N LEU A 269 33.04 -19.87 19.38
CA LEU A 269 34.11 -18.93 19.73
C LEU A 269 34.77 -19.32 21.06
N ARG A 270 33.97 -19.58 22.10
CA ARG A 270 34.47 -19.96 23.44
C ARG A 270 35.28 -21.26 23.44
N SER A 271 34.92 -22.21 22.58
CA SER A 271 35.64 -23.48 22.44
C SER A 271 37.01 -23.35 21.75
N GLY A 272 37.30 -22.21 21.10
CA GLY A 272 38.52 -22.01 20.32
C GLY A 272 38.52 -22.72 18.97
N VAL A 273 37.39 -23.32 18.55
CA VAL A 273 37.23 -23.94 17.22
C VAL A 273 37.36 -22.90 16.11
N ILE A 274 36.85 -21.69 16.34
CA ILE A 274 36.97 -20.55 15.43
C ILE A 274 37.78 -19.47 16.14
N GLN A 275 38.93 -19.12 15.58
CA GLN A 275 39.75 -18.01 16.04
C GLN A 275 39.61 -16.85 15.06
N VAL A 276 39.11 -15.71 15.53
CA VAL A 276 38.97 -14.50 14.74
C VAL A 276 40.05 -13.52 15.20
N GLY A 277 41.07 -13.29 14.37
CA GLY A 277 42.04 -12.21 14.59
C GLY A 277 43.32 -12.54 15.36
N GLY A 278 43.64 -13.81 15.64
CA GLY A 278 44.97 -14.23 16.13
C GLY A 278 45.31 -13.87 17.58
N ASP A 279 44.63 -12.91 18.21
CA ASP A 279 44.79 -12.58 19.63
C ASP A 279 43.83 -13.40 20.52
N ALA A 280 44.37 -13.96 21.60
CA ALA A 280 43.70 -14.95 22.45
C ALA A 280 42.57 -14.39 23.35
N SER A 281 42.41 -13.06 23.42
CA SER A 281 41.32 -12.44 24.16
C SER A 281 40.10 -12.28 23.25
N LEU A 282 39.13 -13.18 23.42
CA LEU A 282 37.77 -13.01 22.90
C LEU A 282 37.13 -11.77 23.53
N GLU A 283 37.33 -10.62 22.89
CA GLU A 283 36.64 -9.40 23.26
C GLU A 283 35.13 -9.54 22.99
N TRP A 284 34.30 -8.93 23.83
CA TRP A 284 32.84 -9.05 23.78
C TRP A 284 32.26 -8.48 22.49
N GLU A 285 33.00 -7.58 21.84
CA GLU A 285 32.75 -6.97 20.55
C GLU A 285 32.69 -8.04 19.45
N THR A 286 33.74 -8.86 19.32
CA THR A 286 33.83 -9.92 18.30
C THR A 286 32.72 -10.95 18.50
N LEU A 287 32.46 -11.31 19.76
CA LEU A 287 31.40 -12.23 20.12
C LEU A 287 30.01 -11.71 19.72
N SER A 288 29.68 -10.48 20.12
CA SER A 288 28.37 -9.88 19.85
C SER A 288 28.15 -9.66 18.35
N LEU A 289 29.19 -9.24 17.62
CA LEU A 289 29.15 -9.08 16.17
C LEU A 289 28.92 -10.42 15.46
N ALA A 290 29.66 -11.47 15.83
CA ALA A 290 29.51 -12.80 15.25
C ALA A 290 28.12 -13.39 15.54
N ALA A 291 27.63 -13.24 16.78
CA ALA A 291 26.30 -13.69 17.16
C ALA A 291 25.19 -12.94 16.40
N PHE A 292 25.31 -11.61 16.29
CA PHE A 292 24.42 -10.79 15.48
C PHE A 292 24.40 -11.21 14.01
N ALA A 293 25.57 -11.37 13.40
CA ALA A 293 25.69 -11.79 12.00
C ALA A 293 25.09 -13.19 11.77
N SER A 294 25.27 -14.10 12.73
CA SER A 294 24.67 -15.44 12.70
C SER A 294 23.15 -15.36 12.72
N GLY A 295 22.56 -14.55 13.60
CA GLY A 295 21.11 -14.35 13.64
C GLY A 295 20.55 -13.63 12.41
N PHE A 296 21.30 -12.66 11.85
CA PHE A 296 20.88 -11.89 10.68
C PHE A 296 20.92 -12.70 9.37
N SER A 297 21.85 -13.65 9.24
CA SER A 297 22.08 -14.41 8.01
C SER A 297 21.10 -15.57 7.77
N GLU A 298 20.30 -15.95 8.76
CA GLU A 298 19.38 -17.09 8.69
C GLU A 298 18.40 -17.04 7.50
N PRO A 299 17.72 -15.92 7.19
CA PRO A 299 16.78 -15.89 6.06
C PRO A 299 17.49 -16.04 4.71
N LEU A 300 18.74 -15.60 4.65
CA LEU A 300 19.59 -15.71 3.47
C LEU A 300 19.94 -17.18 3.23
N ILE A 301 20.37 -17.88 4.27
CA ILE A 301 20.74 -19.31 4.20
C ILE A 301 19.50 -20.17 3.90
N LEU A 302 18.39 -19.97 4.61
CA LEU A 302 17.14 -20.69 4.33
C LEU A 302 16.59 -20.38 2.94
N GLY A 303 16.70 -19.14 2.49
CA GLY A 303 16.37 -18.74 1.12
C GLY A 303 17.21 -19.45 0.07
N MET A 304 18.51 -19.63 0.32
CA MET A 304 19.40 -20.42 -0.55
C MET A 304 19.03 -21.91 -0.54
N ILE A 305 18.81 -22.51 0.64
CA ILE A 305 18.46 -23.94 0.76
C ILE A 305 17.12 -24.22 0.06
N THR A 306 16.10 -23.39 0.26
CA THR A 306 14.80 -23.55 -0.40
C THR A 306 14.90 -23.42 -1.92
N ARG A 307 15.77 -22.53 -2.44
CA ARG A 307 16.05 -22.44 -3.88
C ARG A 307 16.77 -23.66 -4.43
N LEU A 308 17.69 -24.24 -3.67
CA LEU A 308 18.43 -25.45 -4.06
C LEU A 308 17.59 -26.72 -3.94
N ALA A 309 16.65 -26.76 -2.98
CA ALA A 309 15.75 -27.88 -2.75
C ALA A 309 14.47 -27.81 -3.61
N ALA A 310 14.17 -26.67 -4.24
CA ALA A 310 13.08 -26.57 -5.19
C ALA A 310 13.42 -27.46 -6.40
N PRO A 311 12.61 -28.50 -6.71
CA PRO A 311 12.87 -29.36 -7.85
C PRO A 311 12.92 -28.50 -9.10
N ALA A 312 13.96 -28.66 -9.92
CA ALA A 312 14.09 -27.98 -11.19
C ALA A 312 12.79 -28.18 -11.96
N SER A 313 11.97 -27.12 -12.02
CA SER A 313 10.72 -27.16 -12.76
C SER A 313 11.11 -27.46 -14.19
N SER A 314 10.75 -28.66 -14.64
CA SER A 314 11.04 -29.11 -15.99
C SER A 314 10.57 -28.03 -16.94
N PRO A 315 11.38 -27.65 -17.95
CA PRO A 315 10.98 -26.65 -18.92
C PRO A 315 9.62 -27.09 -19.48
N GLN A 316 8.58 -26.30 -19.20
CA GLN A 316 7.29 -26.46 -19.84
C GLN A 316 7.55 -26.32 -21.33
N GLY A 317 7.64 -27.45 -22.00
CA GLY A 317 7.61 -27.52 -23.45
C GLY A 317 6.33 -26.82 -23.87
N THR A 318 6.48 -25.64 -24.44
CA THR A 318 5.43 -24.89 -25.09
C THR A 318 4.89 -25.77 -26.20
N ILE A 319 3.83 -26.54 -25.91
CA ILE A 319 3.07 -27.24 -26.94
C ILE A 319 2.48 -26.14 -27.80
N THR A 320 3.07 -25.97 -28.99
CA THR A 320 2.58 -25.05 -30.01
C THR A 320 1.24 -25.63 -30.51
N PRO A 321 0.09 -24.94 -30.35
CA PRO A 321 -1.16 -25.43 -30.87
C PRO A 321 -1.19 -25.13 -32.37
N GLY A 322 -0.71 -26.10 -33.14
CA GLY A 322 -0.75 -26.08 -34.60
C GLY A 322 -0.87 -27.50 -35.13
N ASP A 323 -2.02 -28.14 -34.93
CA ASP A 323 -2.49 -29.18 -35.85
C ASP A 323 -3.97 -29.49 -35.64
N ARG A 324 -4.84 -28.82 -36.40
CA ARG A 324 -6.15 -29.34 -36.82
C ARG A 324 -6.41 -28.85 -38.24
N THR A 325 -6.06 -29.70 -39.18
CA THR A 325 -6.64 -29.80 -40.53
C THR A 325 -8.17 -29.86 -40.47
#